data_AF-E3ZPU4-F1
#
_entry.id   AF-E3ZPU4-F1
#
_cell.length_a   1.000
_cell.length_b   1.000
_cell.length_c   1.000
_cell.angle_alpha   90.00
_cell.angle_beta   90.00
_cell.angle_gamma   90.00
#
_symmetry.space_group_name_H-M   'P 1'
#
loop_
_entity.id
_entity.type
_entity.pdbx_description
1 polymer ?
#
loop_
_entity_poly.entity_id
_entity_poly.type
_entity_poly.pdbx_seq_one_letter_code
_entity_poly.pdbx_strand_id
1 'polypeptide(L)'
;SNGVSMKKQNTDNVNNPSHYTAGGIETLDYIKAKVKDYPSYAVGNILKYVSRYEHKNGIEDLKKAQFYLNDLIEWMESDCK
;
A
#
# COMPACT_ATOMS: atom_id res chain seq x y z
N SER A 1 -40.84 -24.99 25.01
CA SER A 1 -40.58 -23.54 24.91
C SER A 1 -39.41 -23.32 23.98
N ASN A 2 -39.69 -22.75 22.80
CA ASN A 2 -38.71 -22.41 21.78
C ASN A 2 -38.02 -21.09 22.17
N GLY A 3 -36.77 -21.18 22.62
CA GLY A 3 -35.92 -20.02 22.91
C GLY A 3 -35.03 -19.71 21.70
N VAL A 4 -35.40 -18.66 20.98
CA VAL A 4 -34.83 -18.20 19.71
C VAL A 4 -33.49 -17.47 19.90
N SER A 5 -32.54 -17.82 19.02
CA SER A 5 -31.44 -17.03 18.43
C SER A 5 -30.49 -16.23 19.33
N MET A 6 -29.30 -16.81 19.57
CA MET A 6 -28.06 -16.03 19.57
C MET A 6 -27.60 -15.85 18.12
N LYS A 7 -27.35 -14.60 17.69
CA LYS A 7 -26.06 -14.15 17.12
C LYS A 7 -26.10 -12.65 16.84
N LYS A 8 -25.48 -11.87 17.73
CA LYS A 8 -25.04 -10.51 17.43
C LYS A 8 -23.80 -10.64 16.52
N GLN A 9 -23.99 -10.54 15.21
CA GLN A 9 -22.91 -10.37 14.25
C GLN A 9 -22.34 -8.95 14.43
N ASN A 10 -21.34 -8.81 15.30
CA ASN A 10 -20.54 -7.60 15.38
C ASN A 10 -19.35 -7.79 14.44
N THR A 11 -19.54 -7.45 13.16
CA THR A 11 -18.44 -7.35 12.18
C THR A 11 -17.58 -6.16 12.58
N ASP A 12 -16.48 -6.38 13.31
CA ASP A 12 -15.68 -5.27 13.84
C ASP A 12 -14.18 -5.54 13.61
N ASN A 13 -13.69 -5.00 12.49
CA ASN A 13 -12.30 -4.65 12.13
C ASN A 13 -11.16 -5.68 12.29
N VAL A 14 -11.37 -6.85 12.86
CA VAL A 14 -10.32 -7.86 13.13
C VAL A 14 -10.15 -8.86 11.98
N ASN A 15 -11.26 -9.24 11.33
CA ASN A 15 -11.22 -10.06 10.11
C ASN A 15 -11.33 -9.23 8.82
N ASN A 16 -11.54 -7.92 8.98
CA ASN A 16 -11.59 -6.93 7.92
C ASN A 16 -10.82 -5.66 8.34
N PRO A 17 -9.52 -5.72 8.69
CA PRO A 17 -8.69 -4.53 8.55
C PRO A 17 -8.54 -4.30 7.04
N SER A 18 -9.32 -3.37 6.50
CA SER A 18 -9.53 -3.15 5.05
C SER A 18 -8.28 -2.74 4.23
N HIS A 19 -7.10 -2.77 4.84
CA HIS A 19 -5.89 -2.16 4.32
C HIS A 19 -4.88 -3.28 3.98
N TYR A 20 -4.63 -3.48 2.67
CA TYR A 20 -3.49 -4.22 2.06
C TYR A 20 -3.60 -5.71 1.72
N THR A 21 -4.77 -6.34 1.72
CA THR A 21 -4.90 -7.82 1.70
C THR A 21 -4.42 -8.58 0.45
N ALA A 22 -3.90 -7.93 -0.59
CA ALA A 22 -3.24 -8.62 -1.71
C ALA A 22 -2.00 -7.85 -2.23
N GLY A 23 -1.02 -7.64 -1.33
CA GLY A 23 0.37 -7.36 -1.74
C GLY A 23 0.68 -5.94 -2.20
N GLY A 24 -0.21 -4.97 -1.98
CA GLY A 24 0.02 -3.57 -2.37
C GLY A 24 0.02 -3.31 -3.89
N ILE A 25 0.21 -4.34 -4.72
CA ILE A 25 0.16 -4.31 -6.18
C ILE A 25 -1.24 -3.85 -6.62
N GLU A 26 -2.32 -4.47 -6.15
CA GLU A 26 -3.68 -4.06 -6.54
C GLU A 26 -3.97 -2.59 -6.19
N THR A 27 -3.49 -2.14 -5.03
CA THR A 27 -3.65 -0.74 -4.61
C THR A 27 -2.77 0.20 -5.44
N LEU A 28 -1.53 -0.19 -5.72
CA LEU A 28 -0.60 0.61 -6.50
C LEU A 28 -1.03 0.71 -7.96
N ASP A 29 -1.52 -0.38 -8.55
CA ASP A 29 -2.07 -0.43 -9.90
C ASP A 29 -3.32 0.43 -10.03
N TYR A 30 -4.20 0.41 -9.01
CA TYR A 30 -5.32 1.33 -8.95
C TYR A 30 -4.86 2.79 -8.89
N ILE A 31 -3.85 3.10 -8.06
CA ILE A 31 -3.27 4.44 -7.97
C ILE A 31 -2.68 4.87 -9.32
N LYS A 32 -1.87 4.03 -9.96
CA LYS A 32 -1.30 4.26 -11.29
C LYS A 32 -2.39 4.57 -12.33
N ALA A 33 -3.50 3.84 -12.30
CA ALA A 33 -4.62 4.05 -13.21
C ALA A 33 -5.42 5.35 -12.95
N LYS A 34 -5.31 5.94 -11.74
CA LYS A 34 -6.11 7.11 -11.33
C LYS A 34 -5.29 8.38 -11.16
N VAL A 35 -4.01 8.27 -10.89
CA VAL A 35 -3.11 9.40 -10.65
C VAL A 35 -2.40 9.74 -11.95
N LYS A 36 -2.70 10.91 -12.50
CA LYS A 36 -2.10 11.40 -13.76
C LYS A 36 -0.58 11.58 -13.66
N ASP A 37 -0.08 11.95 -12.48
CA ASP A 37 1.34 12.12 -12.20
C ASP A 37 1.81 11.09 -11.16
N TYR A 38 1.85 9.83 -11.60
CA TYR A 38 2.36 8.73 -10.79
C TYR A 38 3.83 8.93 -10.36
N PRO A 39 4.74 9.47 -11.21
CA PRO A 39 6.12 9.73 -10.80
C PRO A 39 6.25 10.58 -9.53
N SER A 40 5.51 11.69 -9.42
CA SER A 40 5.53 12.52 -8.21
C SER A 40 5.04 11.76 -6.97
N TYR A 41 4.04 10.89 -7.11
CA TYR A 41 3.55 10.04 -6.01
C TYR A 41 4.63 9.04 -5.54
N ALA A 42 5.31 8.37 -6.48
CA ALA A 42 6.39 7.43 -6.15
C ALA A 42 7.57 8.15 -5.47
N VAL A 43 8.02 9.29 -6.02
CA VAL A 43 9.10 10.11 -5.44
C VAL A 43 8.77 10.56 -4.01
N GLY A 44 7.54 11.00 -3.77
CA GLY A 44 7.10 11.37 -2.42
C GLY A 44 7.18 10.22 -1.41
N ASN A 45 6.83 8.99 -1.85
CA ASN A 45 6.96 7.80 -1.01
C ASN A 45 8.42 7.43 -0.75
N ILE A 46 9.28 7.48 -1.76
CA ILE A 46 10.72 7.24 -1.63
C ILE A 46 11.31 8.20 -0.59
N LEU A 47 11.08 9.51 -0.73
CA LEU A 47 11.56 10.53 0.20
C LEU A 47 11.03 10.30 1.63
N LYS A 48 9.74 9.97 1.77
CA LYS A 48 9.13 9.66 3.07
C LYS A 48 9.82 8.50 3.77
N TYR A 49 10.12 7.42 3.06
CA TYR A 49 10.72 6.24 3.68
C TYR A 49 12.22 6.42 3.95
N VAL A 50 12.94 7.07 3.03
CA VAL A 50 14.35 7.44 3.25
C VAL A 50 14.52 8.44 4.39
N SER A 51 13.59 9.38 4.59
CA SER A 51 13.71 10.32 5.72
C SER A 51 13.37 9.72 7.09
N ARG A 52 12.71 8.55 7.13
CA ARG A 52 12.23 7.92 8.37
C ARG A 52 13.08 6.76 8.88
N TYR A 53 13.95 6.17 8.05
CA TYR A 53 14.54 4.87 8.38
C TYR A 53 15.32 4.91 9.70
N GLU A 54 16.09 5.97 9.96
CA GLU A 54 16.92 6.09 11.17
C GLU A 54 16.11 6.17 12.46
N HIS A 55 14.85 6.62 12.39
CA HIS A 55 14.06 7.01 13.57
C HIS A 55 12.75 6.24 13.73
N LYS A 56 12.41 5.34 12.79
CA LYS A 56 11.13 4.62 12.81
C LYS A 56 11.26 3.12 12.58
N ASN A 57 11.44 2.67 11.34
CA ASN A 57 11.38 1.24 11.00
C ASN A 57 12.70 0.68 10.45
N GLY A 58 13.80 1.45 10.46
CA GLY A 58 15.10 0.98 9.98
C GLY A 58 15.04 0.47 8.54
N ILE A 59 15.66 -0.69 8.32
CA ILE A 59 15.75 -1.35 7.01
C ILE A 59 14.39 -1.61 6.35
N GLU A 60 13.30 -1.72 7.10
CA GLU A 60 11.96 -1.92 6.50
C GLU A 60 11.52 -0.70 5.70
N ASP A 61 11.79 0.51 6.18
CA ASP A 61 11.50 1.73 5.42
C ASP A 61 12.43 1.81 4.19
N LEU A 62 13.70 1.43 4.30
CA LEU A 62 14.60 1.36 3.12
C LEU A 62 14.10 0.37 2.05
N LYS A 63 13.60 -0.81 2.45
CA LYS A 63 12.99 -1.77 1.52
C LYS A 63 11.73 -1.21 0.84
N LYS A 64 10.92 -0.44 1.56
CA LYS A 64 9.76 0.26 0.97
C LYS A 64 10.20 1.34 -0.02
N ALA A 65 11.25 2.10 0.30
CA ALA A 65 11.82 3.07 -0.64
C ALA A 65 12.32 2.38 -1.92
N GLN A 66 13.04 1.25 -1.78
CA GLN A 66 13.51 0.45 -2.91
C GLN A 66 12.35 -0.06 -3.77
N PHE A 67 11.27 -0.55 -3.14
CA PHE A 67 10.08 -1.00 -3.86
C PHE A 67 9.51 0.11 -4.76
N TYR A 68 9.29 1.31 -4.23
CA TYR A 68 8.80 2.44 -5.02
C TYR A 68 9.79 2.92 -6.08
N LEU A 69 11.10 2.80 -5.83
CA LEU A 69 12.13 3.14 -6.81
C LEU A 69 12.12 2.17 -7.99
N ASN A 70 12.10 0.86 -7.72
CA ASN A 70 12.05 -0.16 -8.76
C ASN A 70 10.78 -0.01 -9.60
N ASP A 71 9.64 0.19 -8.95
CA ASP A 71 8.36 0.36 -9.63
C ASP A 71 8.32 1.64 -10.50
N LEU A 72 8.92 2.74 -10.04
CA LEU A 72 9.06 3.95 -10.84
C LEU A 72 9.96 3.73 -12.07
N ILE A 73 11.04 2.97 -11.93
CA ILE A 73 11.91 2.61 -13.06
C ILE A 73 11.10 1.81 -14.10
N GLU A 74 10.40 0.77 -13.67
CA GLU A 74 9.55 -0.05 -14.55
C GLU A 74 8.48 0.80 -15.26
N TRP A 75 7.82 1.70 -14.53
CA TRP A 75 6.84 2.63 -15.09
C TRP A 75 7.47 3.48 -16.21
N MET A 76 8.61 4.12 -15.94
CA MET A 76 9.30 4.99 -16.90
C MET A 76 9.83 4.23 -18.12
N GLU A 77 10.30 3.00 -17.94
CA GLU A 77 10.73 2.14 -19.04
C GLU A 77 9.56 1.65 -19.91
N SER A 78 8.36 1.52 -19.33
CA SER A 78 7.14 1.13 -20.04
C SER A 78 6.51 2.28 -20.83
N ASP A 79 6.55 3.50 -20.30
CA ASP A 79 5.98 4.71 -20.92
C ASP A 79 6.86 5.25 -22.07
N CYS A 80 8.14 4.86 -22.10
CA CYS A 80 9.08 5.19 -23.18
C CYS A 80 9.01 4.22 -24.39
N LYS A 81 8.02 3.30 -24.43
CA LYS A 81 7.75 2.41 -25.57
C LYS A 81 6.50 2.85 -26.33
#